data_AF-A0A9J7E5C6-F1
#
_entry.id   AF-A0A9J7E5C6-F1
#
_cell.length_a   1.000
_cell.length_b   1.000
_cell.length_c   1.000
_cell.angle_alpha   90.00
_cell.angle_beta   90.00
_cell.angle_gamma   90.00
#
_symmetry.space_group_name_H-M   'P 1'
#
loop_
_entity.id
_entity.type
_entity.pdbx_description
1 polymer ?
#
loop_
_entity_poly.entity_id
_entity_poly.type
_entity_poly.pdbx_seq_one_letter_code
_entity_poly.pdbx_strand_id
1 'polypeptide(L)'
;MDYKLVFIFVVVAFLATVSEAKGPSWTGVDCICTTEYDPVCGSDMVRYSNYCVFKCRVQYLKDKGLPPIYQVPCYDLPPLFG
;
A
#
# COMPACT_ATOMS: atom_id res chain seq x y z
N MET A 1 -28.75 25.29 -28.29
CA MET A 1 -28.11 24.46 -27.24
C MET A 1 -27.24 23.45 -27.95
N ASP A 2 -25.96 23.75 -28.11
CA ASP A 2 -25.03 22.86 -28.83
C ASP A 2 -24.79 21.60 -28.00
N TYR A 3 -25.37 20.48 -28.44
CA TYR A 3 -25.19 19.17 -27.82
C TYR A 3 -23.71 18.75 -27.74
N LYS A 4 -22.85 19.33 -28.60
CA LYS A 4 -21.40 19.20 -28.54
C LYS A 4 -20.83 19.79 -27.24
N LEU A 5 -21.29 20.98 -26.82
CA LEU A 5 -20.91 21.57 -25.54
C LEU A 5 -21.46 20.73 -24.38
N VAL A 6 -22.72 20.30 -24.45
CA VAL A 6 -23.34 19.45 -23.42
C VAL A 6 -22.58 18.13 -23.25
N PHE A 7 -22.20 17.46 -24.35
CA PHE A 7 -21.43 16.22 -24.33
C PHE A 7 -20.03 16.43 -23.73
N ILE A 8 -19.36 17.53 -24.08
CA ILE A 8 -18.06 17.90 -23.50
C ILE A 8 -18.19 18.12 -21.99
N PHE A 9 -19.19 18.86 -21.52
CA PHE A 9 -19.40 19.10 -20.08
C PHE A 9 -19.68 17.81 -19.30
N VAL A 10 -20.47 16.90 -19.86
CA VAL A 10 -20.77 15.61 -19.22
C VAL A 10 -19.53 14.72 -19.14
N VAL A 11 -18.73 14.64 -20.21
CA VAL A 11 -17.50 13.84 -20.25
C VAL A 11 -16.45 14.41 -19.30
N VAL A 12 -16.26 15.73 -19.27
CA VAL A 12 -15.32 16.39 -18.33
C VAL A 12 -15.75 16.18 -16.87
N ALA A 13 -17.05 16.28 -16.58
CA ALA A 13 -17.58 16.02 -15.24
C ALA A 13 -17.37 14.56 -14.82
N PHE A 14 -17.58 13.60 -15.72
CA PHE A 14 -17.38 12.17 -15.44
C PHE A 14 -15.90 11.84 -15.22
N LEU A 15 -15.00 12.37 -16.07
CA LEU A 15 -13.57 12.14 -15.96
C LEU A 15 -12.94 12.81 -14.72
N ALA A 16 -13.45 13.97 -14.29
CA ALA A 16 -13.00 14.64 -13.07
C ALA A 16 -13.34 13.87 -11.78
N THR A 17 -14.31 12.94 -11.83
CA THR A 17 -14.66 12.09 -10.68
C THR A 17 -13.85 10.79 -10.59
N VAL A 18 -13.01 10.49 -11.59
CA VAL A 18 -12.11 9.33 -11.55
C VAL A 18 -10.87 9.71 -10.74
N SER A 19 -11.04 9.88 -9.43
CA SER A 19 -9.90 10.02 -8.52
C SER A 19 -9.14 8.71 -8.54
N GLU A 20 -7.89 8.75 -8.97
CA GLU A 20 -6.91 7.68 -8.80
C GLU A 20 -6.94 7.23 -7.33
N ALA A 21 -7.53 6.06 -7.07
CA ALA A 21 -7.38 5.38 -5.80
C ALA A 21 -5.90 4.95 -5.72
N LYS A 22 -5.04 5.86 -5.25
CA LYS A 22 -3.73 5.50 -4.74
C LYS A 22 -4.01 4.63 -3.52
N GLY A 23 -3.98 3.31 -3.72
CA GLY A 23 -3.92 2.35 -2.62
C GLY A 23 -2.79 2.71 -1.67
N PRO A 24 -2.75 2.16 -0.45
CA PRO A 24 -1.69 2.45 0.50
C PRO A 24 -0.32 2.16 -0.14
N SER A 25 0.34 3.23 -0.56
CA SER A 25 1.68 3.19 -1.11
C SER A 25 2.61 2.99 0.09
N TRP A 26 3.13 1.77 0.26
CA TRP A 26 4.15 1.46 1.28
C TRP A 26 5.50 2.15 1.00
N THR A 27 5.54 3.08 0.05
CA THR A 27 6.68 3.95 -0.31
C THR A 27 6.97 5.04 0.73
N GLY A 28 6.35 4.98 1.91
CA GLY A 28 6.48 6.01 2.96
C GLY A 28 7.62 5.79 3.94
N VAL A 29 8.40 4.70 3.81
CA VAL A 29 9.56 4.47 4.67
C VAL A 29 10.80 4.37 3.79
N ASP A 30 11.60 5.44 3.78
CA ASP A 30 12.93 5.45 3.18
C ASP A 30 13.83 4.48 3.94
N CYS A 31 13.93 3.25 3.42
CA CYS A 31 14.76 2.21 4.01
C CYS A 31 15.75 1.67 3.01
N ILE A 32 17.01 1.66 3.45
CA ILE A 32 18.12 1.08 2.71
C ILE A 32 18.15 -0.41 3.06
N CYS A 33 17.59 -1.22 2.17
CA CYS A 33 17.58 -2.67 2.26
C CYS A 33 18.06 -3.29 0.95
N THR A 34 18.63 -4.50 1.03
CA THR A 34 18.93 -5.29 -0.17
C THR A 34 17.63 -5.67 -0.89
N THR A 35 17.75 -5.95 -2.19
CA THR A 35 16.65 -6.47 -3.02
C THR A 35 16.53 -7.99 -2.95
N GLU A 36 17.21 -8.63 -1.99
CA GLU A 36 17.09 -10.06 -1.74
C GLU A 36 15.66 -10.40 -1.35
N TYR A 37 15.15 -11.51 -1.90
CA TYR A 37 13.80 -11.98 -1.62
C TYR A 37 13.87 -13.17 -0.66
N ASP A 38 13.55 -12.89 0.61
CA ASP A 38 13.45 -13.86 1.70
C ASP A 38 12.24 -13.48 2.57
N PRO A 39 11.02 -13.83 2.12
CA PRO A 39 9.81 -13.18 2.59
C PRO A 39 9.48 -13.48 4.05
N VAL A 40 9.10 -12.43 4.78
CA VAL A 40 8.63 -12.54 6.17
C VAL A 40 7.22 -11.98 6.29
N CYS A 41 6.46 -12.47 7.27
CA CYS A 41 5.06 -12.11 7.44
C CYS A 41 4.88 -11.35 8.76
N GLY A 42 4.16 -10.23 8.71
CA GLY A 42 3.87 -9.37 9.86
C GLY A 42 2.47 -9.60 10.41
N SER A 43 2.28 -9.29 11.69
CA SER A 43 0.98 -9.31 12.37
C SER A 43 -0.04 -8.32 11.81
N ASP A 44 0.39 -7.42 10.92
CA ASP A 44 -0.44 -6.51 10.12
C ASP A 44 -0.99 -7.13 8.84
N MET A 45 -0.87 -8.45 8.70
CA MET A 45 -1.30 -9.22 7.54
C MET A 45 -0.56 -8.85 6.24
N VAL A 46 0.67 -8.33 6.36
CA VAL A 46 1.50 -7.96 5.21
C VAL A 46 2.68 -8.93 5.08
N ARG A 47 2.98 -9.33 3.84
CA ARG A 47 4.22 -10.03 3.49
C ARG A 47 5.26 -9.01 3.05
N TYR A 48 6.38 -8.99 3.76
CA TYR A 48 7.53 -8.15 3.47
C TYR A 48 8.53 -8.93 2.62
N SER A 49 9.15 -8.27 1.63
CA SER A 49 10.07 -8.93 0.68
C SER A 49 11.29 -9.55 1.36
N ASN A 50 11.74 -8.94 2.46
CA ASN A 50 12.75 -9.50 3.34
C ASN A 50 12.64 -8.96 4.77
N TYR A 51 13.43 -9.55 5.66
CA TYR A 51 13.49 -9.15 7.06
C TYR A 51 13.92 -7.69 7.28
N CYS A 52 14.79 -7.14 6.42
CA CYS A 52 15.19 -5.74 6.51
C CYS A 52 13.99 -4.81 6.28
N VAL A 53 13.17 -5.07 5.26
CA VAL A 53 11.97 -4.28 4.95
C VAL A 53 10.92 -4.41 6.08
N PHE A 54 10.79 -5.58 6.71
CA PHE A 54 9.95 -5.75 7.90
C PHE A 54 10.43 -4.89 9.08
N LYS A 55 11.72 -4.96 9.42
CA LYS A 55 12.32 -4.15 10.50
C LYS A 55 12.17 -2.65 10.26
N CYS A 56 12.36 -2.24 9.02
CA CYS A 56 12.14 -0.88 8.58
C CYS A 56 10.72 -0.39 8.94
N ARG A 57 9.70 -1.20 8.65
CA ARG A 57 8.33 -0.88 9.00
C ARG A 57 8.11 -0.86 10.52
N VAL A 58 8.70 -1.79 11.26
CA VAL A 58 8.66 -1.78 12.74
C VAL A 58 9.22 -0.46 13.29
N GLN A 59 10.35 0.01 12.76
CA GLN A 59 10.97 1.26 13.19
C GLN A 59 10.09 2.47 12.85
N TYR A 60 9.53 2.51 11.64
CA TYR A 60 8.58 3.56 11.24
C TYR A 60 7.39 3.67 12.20
N LEU A 61 6.80 2.54 12.59
CA LEU A 61 5.68 2.52 13.53
C LEU A 61 6.09 3.08 14.90
N LYS A 62 7.28 2.69 15.37
CA LYS A 62 7.86 3.19 16.63
C LYS A 62 8.05 4.71 16.61
N ASP A 63 8.62 5.26 15.53
CA ASP A 63 8.86 6.70 15.39
C ASP A 63 7.57 7.51 15.33
N LYS A 64 6.48 6.90 14.84
CA LYS A 64 5.15 7.49 14.81
C LYS A 64 4.33 7.24 16.08
N GLY A 65 4.86 6.52 17.06
CA GLY A 65 4.09 6.14 18.26
C GLY A 65 2.89 5.25 17.94
N LEU A 66 2.96 4.48 16.86
CA LEU A 66 1.91 3.56 16.43
C LEU A 66 2.08 2.19 17.09
N PRO A 67 1.01 1.36 17.14
CA PRO A 67 1.10 0.01 17.68
C PRO A 67 2.19 -0.82 16.99
N PRO A 68 2.98 -1.61 17.75
CA PRO A 68 4.03 -2.44 17.18
C PRO A 68 3.44 -3.60 16.37
N ILE A 69 4.18 -4.03 15.35
CA ILE A 69 3.92 -5.29 14.64
C ILE A 69 5.02 -6.29 14.96
N TYR A 70 4.68 -7.56 14.92
CA TYR A 70 5.60 -8.67 15.16
C TYR A 70 5.59 -9.64 13.99
N GLN A 71 6.68 -10.39 13.83
CA GLN A 71 6.74 -11.43 12.82
C GLN A 71 5.81 -12.56 13.22
N VAL A 72 5.02 -13.04 12.26
CA VAL A 72 4.10 -14.17 12.40
C VAL A 72 4.42 -15.23 11.34
N PRO A 73 3.97 -16.48 11.54
CA PRO A 73 4.06 -17.49 10.51
C PRO A 73 3.28 -17.09 9.24
N CYS A 74 3.89 -17.34 8.08
CA CYS A 74 3.31 -16.91 6.80
C CYS A 74 2.06 -17.68 6.36
N TYR A 75 1.80 -18.85 6.95
CA TYR A 75 0.59 -19.63 6.68
C TYR A 75 -0.64 -19.08 7.40
N ASP A 76 -0.47 -18.13 8.33
CA ASP A 76 -1.57 -17.45 9.03
C ASP A 76 -2.13 -16.26 8.23
N LEU A 77 -1.52 -15.91 7.09
CA LEU A 77 -2.00 -14.87 6.20
C LEU A 77 -3.16 -15.37 5.35
N PRO A 78 -4.24 -14.57 5.18
CA PRO A 78 -5.27 -14.87 4.20
C PRO A 78 -4.64 -14.98 2.80
N PRO A 79 -5.10 -15.91 1.95
CA PRO A 79 -4.67 -15.96 0.55
C PRO A 79 -4.99 -14.61 -0.11
N LEU A 80 -3.99 -14.02 -0.76
CA LEU A 80 -4.05 -12.69 -1.39
C LEU A 80 -4.99 -12.59 -2.62
N PHE A 81 -5.90 -13.55 -2.80
CA PHE A 81 -6.87 -13.60 -3.89
C PHE A 81 -8.27 -13.75 -3.30
N GLY A 82 -8.97 -12.62 -3.23
CA GLY A 82 -10.43 -12.56 -3.38
C GLY A 82 -10.73 -12.15 -4.81
#